data_AF-A0A2E7SZ71-F1
#
_entry.id   AF-A0A2E7SZ71-F1
#
_cell.length_a   1.000
_cell.length_b   1.000
_cell.length_c   1.000
_cell.angle_alpha   90.00
_cell.angle_beta   90.00
_cell.angle_gamma   90.00
#
_symmetry.space_group_name_H-M   'P 1'
#
loop_
_entity.id
_entity.type
_entity.pdbx_description
1 polymer ?
#
loop_
_entity_poly.entity_id
_entity_poly.type
_entity_poly.pdbx_seq_one_letter_code
_entity_poly.pdbx_strand_id
1 'polypeptide(L)'
;MIGSLKGLNGEIYIISGFSSSTRVHLFDVDSDGDGVTDALDAFPSNPSETMDSDGDGVGDNADEFPNIANETVDSDGDGVGDNADMFPSNPDQTIDSDGDGYGDDSDGQDGDAYPFDASQWIDSDRDGYGDNPTGTTPDSCPNVNGFSKEDRYGCPDSDSDGYSDPDENWTSVQGADALPSDGTQWVDGDGDGYGDNALGNNPDKCPTKAGTSTRAWLPDPENPQQNTELASHGCEDKDGDGWADASESNGMDAFPDEHLDLDRDGVGANSDYNDNDARIQTEQDHCNLDFTDVREVCQGWRTPAYVQYVADQTAANETPMTFSSWNTTGDSPKSSSEETSWYQSDAMGDALLYGGIIFGGLTVVIIIVGAIMSRRKTATVSKEYGGALPTSAAMDEALEGTAGSSATGGIDSNSLWDDEVKPLEMDQQEEDAGFEDESMDQPSSAEEMFSEDESIESIASMGTEPEPVAEEAAPAPAQEAPAEAPPLPASGLPEGWTMDQWKWYGHEYLAKYGNE
;
A
#
# COMPACT_ATOMS: atom_id res chain seq x y z
N MET A 1 -52.54 -79.94 54.98
CA MET A 1 -52.58 -78.51 55.38
C MET A 1 -52.36 -77.69 54.13
N ILE A 2 -53.23 -76.73 53.83
CA ILE A 2 -53.04 -75.80 52.70
C ILE A 2 -52.71 -74.45 53.35
N GLY A 3 -51.55 -73.90 53.02
CA GLY A 3 -51.15 -72.56 53.44
C GLY A 3 -50.69 -71.77 52.22
N SER A 4 -50.97 -70.47 52.20
CA SER A 4 -50.45 -69.53 51.20
C SER A 4 -49.47 -68.58 51.85
N LEU A 5 -48.34 -68.34 51.21
CA LEU A 5 -47.38 -67.30 51.58
C LEU A 5 -47.25 -66.37 50.37
N LYS A 6 -47.33 -65.05 50.59
CA LYS A 6 -47.02 -64.06 49.56
C LYS A 6 -45.55 -63.69 49.70
N GLY A 7 -44.79 -63.85 48.61
CA GLY A 7 -43.41 -63.40 48.48
C GLY A 7 -43.33 -61.88 48.40
N LEU A 8 -42.10 -61.36 48.43
CA LEU A 8 -41.83 -59.92 48.34
C LEU A 8 -41.98 -59.37 46.91
N ASN A 9 -41.86 -60.24 45.89
CA ASN A 9 -41.82 -59.89 44.48
C ASN A 9 -43.05 -60.40 43.72
N GLY A 10 -44.27 -60.17 44.23
CA GLY A 10 -45.51 -60.62 43.56
C GLY A 10 -45.85 -62.11 43.68
N GLU A 11 -44.85 -62.97 43.90
CA GLU A 11 -45.00 -64.43 43.99
C GLU A 11 -46.01 -64.91 45.05
N ILE A 12 -46.85 -65.88 44.72
CA ILE A 12 -47.76 -66.57 45.63
C ILE A 12 -47.35 -68.03 45.74
N TYR A 13 -46.89 -68.42 46.93
CA TYR A 13 -46.53 -69.79 47.26
C TYR A 13 -47.71 -70.51 47.90
N ILE A 14 -48.28 -71.49 47.19
CA ILE A 14 -49.30 -72.37 47.76
C ILE A 14 -48.65 -73.68 48.20
N ILE A 15 -48.53 -73.86 49.52
CA ILE A 15 -47.97 -75.07 50.13
C ILE A 15 -49.13 -76.02 50.47
N SER A 16 -49.17 -77.14 49.79
CA SER A 16 -50.11 -78.23 50.07
C SER A 16 -49.38 -79.43 50.68
N GLY A 17 -49.63 -79.69 51.96
CA GLY A 17 -49.08 -80.82 52.68
C GLY A 17 -50.08 -81.98 52.78
N PHE A 18 -49.74 -83.12 52.15
CA PHE A 18 -50.41 -84.41 52.30
C PHE A 18 -49.57 -85.34 53.19
N SER A 19 -50.15 -86.41 53.75
CA SER A 19 -49.49 -87.33 54.68
C SER A 19 -48.22 -88.02 54.13
N SER A 20 -47.96 -87.93 52.83
CA SER A 20 -46.83 -88.56 52.13
C SER A 20 -46.02 -87.62 51.23
N SER A 21 -46.43 -86.36 51.04
CA SER A 21 -45.75 -85.40 50.15
C SER A 21 -46.19 -83.96 50.42
N THR A 22 -45.23 -83.04 50.40
CA THR A 22 -45.46 -81.60 50.36
C THR A 22 -45.24 -81.11 48.94
N ARG A 23 -46.20 -80.41 48.35
CA ARG A 23 -46.06 -79.73 47.06
C ARG A 23 -46.14 -78.23 47.28
N VAL A 24 -45.17 -77.51 46.71
CA VAL A 24 -45.16 -76.05 46.65
C VAL A 24 -45.52 -75.67 45.21
N HIS A 25 -46.61 -74.94 45.05
CA HIS A 25 -46.97 -74.32 43.78
C HIS A 25 -46.56 -72.85 43.84
N LEU A 26 -45.71 -72.43 42.91
CA LEU A 26 -45.35 -71.03 42.69
C LEU A 26 -46.30 -70.47 41.65
N PHE A 27 -47.01 -69.41 42.01
CA PHE A 27 -47.76 -68.59 41.07
C PHE A 27 -47.09 -67.24 41.01
N ASP A 28 -46.60 -66.90 39.85
CA ASP A 28 -46.15 -65.54 39.59
C ASP A 28 -47.37 -64.72 39.16
N VAL A 29 -47.48 -63.50 39.67
CA VAL A 29 -48.61 -62.61 39.39
C VAL A 29 -48.23 -61.77 38.18
N ASP A 30 -49.19 -61.53 37.32
CA ASP A 30 -49.10 -60.60 36.20
C ASP A 30 -50.17 -59.55 36.48
N SER A 31 -49.72 -58.40 37.01
CA SER A 31 -50.57 -57.40 37.64
C SER A 31 -51.30 -56.51 36.64
N ASP A 32 -50.73 -56.29 35.45
CA ASP A 32 -51.32 -55.46 34.39
C ASP A 32 -51.76 -56.25 33.14
N GLY A 33 -51.38 -57.52 33.03
CA GLY A 33 -51.92 -58.49 32.09
C GLY A 33 -51.26 -58.49 30.72
N ASP A 34 -50.00 -58.03 30.62
CA ASP A 34 -49.26 -57.99 29.36
C ASP A 34 -48.55 -59.32 28.99
N GLY A 35 -48.55 -60.28 29.92
CA GLY A 35 -48.00 -61.61 29.74
C GLY A 35 -46.56 -61.78 30.25
N VAL A 36 -45.95 -60.73 30.79
CA VAL A 36 -44.74 -60.81 31.64
C VAL A 36 -45.20 -60.81 33.09
N THR A 37 -44.45 -61.50 33.95
CA THR A 37 -44.83 -61.61 35.36
C THR A 37 -44.14 -60.53 36.17
N ASP A 38 -44.80 -60.04 37.24
CA ASP A 38 -44.33 -58.95 38.11
C ASP A 38 -42.87 -59.12 38.59
N ALA A 39 -42.37 -60.36 38.70
CA ALA A 39 -41.02 -60.65 39.15
C ALA A 39 -39.93 -60.49 38.07
N LEU A 40 -40.32 -60.53 36.79
CA LEU A 40 -39.44 -60.38 35.63
C LEU A 40 -39.73 -59.09 34.83
N ASP A 41 -40.80 -58.41 35.17
CA ASP A 41 -41.25 -57.18 34.57
C ASP A 41 -40.62 -55.96 35.26
N ALA A 42 -39.97 -55.09 34.47
CA ALA A 42 -39.42 -53.83 34.95
C ALA A 42 -40.53 -52.82 35.36
N PHE A 43 -41.71 -52.92 34.74
CA PHE A 43 -42.87 -52.08 35.01
C PHE A 43 -44.15 -52.89 35.32
N PRO A 44 -44.26 -53.53 36.50
CA PRO A 44 -45.38 -54.43 36.90
C PRO A 44 -46.79 -53.83 36.97
N SER A 45 -47.01 -52.61 36.48
CA SER A 45 -48.30 -51.94 36.46
C SER A 45 -48.58 -51.19 35.16
N ASN A 46 -47.66 -51.24 34.20
CA ASN A 46 -47.80 -50.64 32.89
C ASN A 46 -47.80 -51.73 31.80
N PRO A 47 -48.98 -52.13 31.30
CA PRO A 47 -49.09 -53.27 30.36
C PRO A 47 -48.51 -53.00 28.97
N SER A 48 -47.93 -51.82 28.75
CA SER A 48 -47.24 -51.45 27.52
C SER A 48 -45.73 -51.52 27.65
N GLU A 49 -45.17 -51.74 28.85
CA GLU A 49 -43.73 -51.70 29.12
C GLU A 49 -43.32 -52.91 29.94
N THR A 50 -42.34 -53.68 29.47
CA THR A 50 -41.89 -54.90 30.16
C THR A 50 -40.41 -54.89 30.52
N MET A 51 -39.62 -54.03 29.87
CA MET A 51 -38.16 -54.02 29.90
C MET A 51 -37.67 -52.58 30.07
N ASP A 52 -36.55 -52.44 30.77
CA ASP A 52 -35.79 -51.21 30.99
C ASP A 52 -34.31 -51.62 30.84
N SER A 53 -33.82 -51.53 29.61
CA SER A 53 -32.57 -52.16 29.19
C SER A 53 -31.33 -51.44 29.75
N ASP A 54 -31.42 -50.14 30.03
CA ASP A 54 -30.32 -49.33 30.57
C ASP A 54 -30.53 -48.85 32.02
N GLY A 55 -31.74 -49.01 32.57
CA GLY A 55 -32.06 -48.84 33.98
C GLY A 55 -32.37 -47.40 34.39
N ASP A 56 -32.81 -46.55 33.48
CA ASP A 56 -33.12 -45.15 33.76
C ASP A 56 -34.55 -44.88 34.25
N GLY A 57 -35.40 -45.91 34.17
CA GLY A 57 -36.79 -45.88 34.63
C GLY A 57 -37.82 -45.47 33.58
N VAL A 58 -37.43 -45.32 32.31
CA VAL A 58 -38.32 -45.31 31.15
C VAL A 58 -38.28 -46.71 30.51
N GLY A 59 -39.44 -47.19 30.04
CA GLY A 59 -39.52 -48.53 29.44
C GLY A 59 -39.09 -48.53 27.98
N ASP A 60 -38.47 -49.61 27.53
CA ASP A 60 -37.90 -49.76 26.18
C ASP A 60 -38.89 -49.44 25.03
N ASN A 61 -40.22 -49.53 25.23
CA ASN A 61 -41.18 -49.20 24.17
C ASN A 61 -41.55 -47.71 24.13
N ALA A 62 -41.29 -46.96 25.20
CA ALA A 62 -41.52 -45.52 25.31
C ALA A 62 -40.23 -44.70 25.25
N ASP A 63 -39.08 -45.36 25.46
CA ASP A 63 -37.76 -44.78 25.36
C ASP A 63 -37.28 -44.76 23.90
N GLU A 64 -36.92 -43.58 23.40
CA GLU A 64 -36.37 -43.44 22.05
C GLU A 64 -34.89 -43.92 21.98
N PHE A 65 -34.21 -44.00 23.14
CA PHE A 65 -32.85 -44.52 23.27
C PHE A 65 -32.72 -45.64 24.33
N PRO A 66 -33.31 -46.85 24.11
CA PRO A 66 -33.42 -47.93 25.12
C PRO A 66 -32.11 -48.51 25.69
N ASN A 67 -30.95 -48.01 25.29
CA ASN A 67 -29.65 -48.51 25.75
C ASN A 67 -28.73 -47.39 26.26
N ILE A 68 -29.25 -46.17 26.40
CA ILE A 68 -28.51 -44.98 26.82
C ILE A 68 -29.25 -44.34 27.99
N ALA A 69 -28.92 -44.77 29.22
CA ALA A 69 -29.61 -44.35 30.45
C ALA A 69 -29.63 -42.84 30.76
N ASN A 70 -28.97 -42.01 29.95
CA ASN A 70 -28.97 -40.56 30.07
C ASN A 70 -29.78 -39.86 28.97
N GLU A 71 -30.39 -40.58 28.05
CA GLU A 71 -31.22 -40.05 26.97
C GLU A 71 -32.51 -40.84 26.89
N THR A 72 -33.66 -40.16 26.87
CA THR A 72 -34.98 -40.82 26.81
C THR A 72 -35.92 -40.22 25.78
N VAL A 73 -35.57 -39.03 25.28
CA VAL A 73 -36.41 -38.21 24.41
C VAL A 73 -35.51 -37.67 23.29
N ASP A 74 -36.05 -37.72 22.08
CA ASP A 74 -35.55 -37.06 20.88
C ASP A 74 -36.69 -36.15 20.37
N SER A 75 -36.62 -34.88 20.71
CA SER A 75 -37.73 -33.94 20.52
C SER A 75 -37.95 -33.54 19.06
N ASP A 76 -36.93 -33.58 18.22
CA ASP A 76 -37.00 -33.21 16.81
C ASP A 76 -36.73 -34.36 15.82
N GLY A 77 -36.24 -35.50 16.31
CA GLY A 77 -36.15 -36.75 15.57
C GLY A 77 -34.88 -36.87 14.73
N ASP A 78 -33.80 -36.18 15.10
CA ASP A 78 -32.52 -36.22 14.38
C ASP A 78 -31.61 -37.39 14.80
N GLY A 79 -31.98 -38.10 15.87
CA GLY A 79 -31.26 -39.25 16.41
C GLY A 79 -30.22 -38.91 17.48
N VAL A 80 -30.17 -37.66 17.95
CA VAL A 80 -29.43 -37.24 19.14
C VAL A 80 -30.42 -36.96 20.26
N GLY A 81 -30.16 -37.50 21.46
CA GLY A 81 -31.07 -37.30 22.59
C GLY A 81 -31.01 -35.87 23.14
N ASP A 82 -32.15 -35.38 23.63
CA ASP A 82 -32.33 -34.00 24.11
C ASP A 82 -31.29 -33.53 25.15
N ASN A 83 -30.66 -34.43 25.92
CA ASN A 83 -29.64 -34.03 26.90
C ASN A 83 -28.23 -33.91 26.30
N ALA A 84 -27.98 -34.55 25.15
CA ALA A 84 -26.73 -34.47 24.40
C ALA A 84 -26.80 -33.44 23.27
N ASP A 85 -28.00 -33.18 22.76
CA ASP A 85 -28.25 -32.23 21.70
C ASP A 85 -28.24 -30.77 22.22
N MET A 86 -27.46 -29.91 21.55
CA MET A 86 -27.43 -28.48 21.85
C MET A 86 -28.60 -27.71 21.21
N PHE A 87 -29.29 -28.31 20.24
CA PHE A 87 -30.50 -27.77 19.63
C PHE A 87 -31.69 -28.75 19.60
N PRO A 88 -32.28 -29.13 20.76
CA PRO A 88 -33.36 -30.15 20.90
C PRO A 88 -34.69 -29.87 20.19
N SER A 89 -34.75 -28.89 19.30
CA SER A 89 -35.94 -28.56 18.52
C SER A 89 -35.62 -28.26 17.05
N ASN A 90 -34.36 -28.38 16.66
CA ASN A 90 -33.88 -28.15 15.32
C ASN A 90 -33.19 -29.42 14.80
N PRO A 91 -33.90 -30.25 14.01
CA PRO A 91 -33.38 -31.54 13.58
C PRO A 91 -32.24 -31.45 12.56
N ASP A 92 -31.89 -30.23 12.13
CA ASP A 92 -30.77 -29.97 11.25
C ASP A 92 -29.48 -29.64 12.04
N GLN A 93 -29.53 -29.47 13.36
CA GLN A 93 -28.39 -29.02 14.18
C GLN A 93 -28.24 -29.85 15.45
N THR A 94 -27.01 -30.27 15.75
CA THR A 94 -26.71 -31.07 16.97
C THR A 94 -25.56 -30.52 17.80
N ILE A 95 -24.68 -29.73 17.17
CA ILE A 95 -23.43 -29.24 17.74
C ILE A 95 -23.33 -27.72 17.49
N ASP A 96 -22.73 -27.01 18.44
CA ASP A 96 -22.46 -25.58 18.54
C ASP A 96 -21.05 -25.49 19.17
N SER A 97 -20.04 -25.48 18.31
CA SER A 97 -18.65 -25.64 18.73
C SER A 97 -18.08 -24.41 19.45
N ASP A 98 -18.63 -23.22 19.21
CA ASP A 98 -18.15 -21.96 19.78
C ASP A 98 -19.11 -21.28 20.77
N GLY A 99 -20.36 -21.77 20.85
CA GLY A 99 -21.35 -21.40 21.85
C GLY A 99 -22.14 -20.14 21.52
N ASP A 100 -22.26 -19.76 20.25
CA ASP A 100 -22.98 -18.56 19.83
C ASP A 100 -24.49 -18.77 19.61
N GLY A 101 -24.93 -20.03 19.61
CA GLY A 101 -26.31 -20.44 19.42
C GLY A 101 -26.75 -20.63 17.96
N TYR A 102 -25.80 -20.71 17.03
CA TYR A 102 -25.98 -21.24 15.68
C TYR A 102 -25.27 -22.60 15.58
N GLY A 103 -25.82 -23.51 14.78
CA GLY A 103 -25.34 -24.88 14.75
C GLY A 103 -24.27 -25.12 13.69
N ASP A 104 -23.32 -26.01 13.97
CA ASP A 104 -22.16 -26.28 13.10
C ASP A 104 -22.52 -26.81 11.69
N ASP A 105 -23.74 -27.31 11.47
CA ASP A 105 -24.18 -27.73 10.13
C ASP A 105 -24.59 -26.52 9.29
N SER A 106 -23.63 -25.99 8.53
CA SER A 106 -23.83 -24.83 7.63
C SER A 106 -24.94 -25.02 6.57
N ASP A 107 -25.34 -26.25 6.25
CA ASP A 107 -26.43 -26.53 5.30
C ASP A 107 -27.81 -26.59 6.01
N GLY A 108 -27.82 -26.68 7.33
CA GLY A 108 -29.00 -26.75 8.18
C GLY A 108 -29.69 -25.41 8.44
N GLN A 109 -30.90 -25.46 8.99
CA GLN A 109 -31.56 -24.24 9.46
C GLN A 109 -30.77 -23.65 10.63
N ASP A 110 -30.59 -22.33 10.64
CA ASP A 110 -29.75 -21.62 11.62
C ASP A 110 -28.30 -22.17 11.68
N GLY A 111 -27.79 -22.63 10.54
CA GLY A 111 -26.41 -23.09 10.39
C GLY A 111 -25.39 -21.96 10.43
N ASP A 112 -24.29 -22.23 11.11
CA ASP A 112 -23.17 -21.35 11.30
C ASP A 112 -22.16 -21.46 10.13
N ALA A 113 -21.85 -20.33 9.51
CA ALA A 113 -20.82 -20.23 8.47
C ALA A 113 -19.38 -20.32 9.03
N TYR A 114 -19.18 -19.99 10.30
CA TYR A 114 -17.90 -20.02 11.01
C TYR A 114 -17.99 -20.77 12.35
N PRO A 115 -18.04 -22.12 12.34
CA PRO A 115 -18.27 -22.97 13.54
C PRO A 115 -17.26 -22.84 14.70
N PHE A 116 -16.25 -21.98 14.58
CA PHE A 116 -15.22 -21.79 15.59
C PHE A 116 -15.02 -20.31 15.95
N ASP A 117 -15.86 -19.41 15.45
CA ASP A 117 -15.84 -17.99 15.73
C ASP A 117 -17.21 -17.48 16.17
N ALA A 118 -17.45 -17.53 17.48
CA ALA A 118 -18.72 -17.13 18.09
C ALA A 118 -19.16 -15.68 17.84
N SER A 119 -18.34 -14.88 17.15
CA SER A 119 -18.66 -13.51 16.78
C SER A 119 -19.19 -13.39 15.34
N GLN A 120 -19.08 -14.44 14.54
CA GLN A 120 -19.48 -14.53 13.14
C GLN A 120 -20.25 -15.83 12.90
N TRP A 121 -21.49 -15.74 12.43
CA TRP A 121 -22.28 -16.94 12.12
C TRP A 121 -22.93 -16.94 10.74
N ILE A 122 -22.85 -15.80 10.05
CA ILE A 122 -23.52 -15.58 8.77
C ILE A 122 -22.51 -15.02 7.77
N ASP A 123 -22.54 -15.60 6.57
CA ASP A 123 -21.81 -15.16 5.38
C ASP A 123 -22.80 -15.20 4.21
N SER A 124 -23.36 -14.04 3.90
CA SER A 124 -24.49 -13.95 2.95
C SER A 124 -24.07 -14.16 1.50
N ASP A 125 -22.83 -13.81 1.13
CA ASP A 125 -22.34 -13.87 -0.25
C ASP A 125 -21.21 -14.89 -0.49
N ARG A 126 -20.79 -15.58 0.59
CA ARG A 126 -19.88 -16.72 0.61
C ARG A 126 -18.47 -16.37 0.16
N ASP A 127 -18.00 -15.19 0.56
CA ASP A 127 -16.66 -14.71 0.26
C ASP A 127 -15.61 -15.08 1.33
N GLY A 128 -16.08 -15.58 2.49
CA GLY A 128 -15.25 -15.98 3.61
C GLY A 128 -15.03 -14.89 4.67
N TYR A 129 -15.74 -13.76 4.57
CA TYR A 129 -15.87 -12.77 5.62
C TYR A 129 -17.29 -12.78 6.21
N GLY A 130 -17.41 -12.61 7.53
CA GLY A 130 -18.70 -12.73 8.21
C GLY A 130 -19.45 -11.40 8.28
N ASP A 131 -20.76 -11.41 8.06
CA ASP A 131 -21.57 -10.17 7.95
C ASP A 131 -21.72 -9.43 9.29
N ASN A 132 -21.42 -10.06 10.43
CA ASN A 132 -21.66 -9.43 11.72
C ASN A 132 -20.69 -8.27 11.92
N PRO A 133 -21.17 -7.01 12.03
CA PRO A 133 -20.31 -5.83 12.02
C PRO A 133 -19.42 -5.69 13.26
N THR A 134 -19.68 -6.47 14.30
CA THR A 134 -18.90 -6.50 15.54
C THR A 134 -18.07 -7.77 15.69
N GLY A 135 -18.12 -8.67 14.71
CA GLY A 135 -17.36 -9.91 14.75
C GLY A 135 -15.91 -9.75 14.31
N THR A 136 -15.18 -10.85 14.27
CA THR A 136 -13.84 -10.91 13.70
C THR A 136 -13.91 -10.64 12.20
N THR A 137 -13.01 -9.80 11.68
CA THR A 137 -12.89 -9.47 10.24
C THR A 137 -14.26 -9.30 9.56
N PRO A 138 -15.07 -8.33 10.03
CA PRO A 138 -16.44 -8.18 9.56
C PRO A 138 -16.45 -7.75 8.10
N ASP A 139 -17.33 -8.38 7.32
CA ASP A 139 -17.54 -8.00 5.94
C ASP A 139 -18.12 -6.58 5.86
N SER A 140 -17.41 -5.74 5.11
CA SER A 140 -17.80 -4.36 4.82
C SER A 140 -18.80 -4.28 3.66
N CYS A 141 -18.93 -5.34 2.87
CA CYS A 141 -19.84 -5.48 1.73
C CYS A 141 -20.71 -6.76 1.79
N PRO A 142 -21.60 -6.94 2.81
CA PRO A 142 -22.32 -8.21 3.15
C PRO A 142 -23.21 -8.89 2.08
N ASN A 143 -23.28 -8.38 0.86
CA ASN A 143 -24.14 -8.95 -0.19
C ASN A 143 -23.42 -9.02 -1.54
N VAL A 144 -22.13 -8.69 -1.57
CA VAL A 144 -21.33 -8.58 -2.78
C VAL A 144 -19.99 -9.24 -2.54
N ASN A 145 -19.92 -10.50 -2.98
CA ASN A 145 -18.73 -11.32 -2.85
C ASN A 145 -17.47 -10.56 -3.28
N GLY A 146 -16.54 -10.42 -2.34
CA GLY A 146 -15.30 -9.68 -2.48
C GLY A 146 -14.14 -10.33 -1.75
N PHE A 147 -12.91 -9.92 -2.08
CA PHE A 147 -11.71 -10.53 -1.48
C PHE A 147 -10.71 -9.49 -0.96
N SER A 148 -11.13 -8.22 -0.87
CA SER A 148 -10.32 -7.17 -0.28
C SER A 148 -10.01 -7.46 1.19
N LYS A 149 -8.82 -7.02 1.64
CA LYS A 149 -8.24 -7.39 2.95
C LYS A 149 -7.44 -6.29 3.64
N GLU A 150 -7.15 -5.18 2.96
CA GLU A 150 -6.29 -4.11 3.48
C GLU A 150 -7.10 -2.94 4.07
N ASP A 151 -8.09 -2.42 3.35
CA ASP A 151 -8.89 -1.26 3.77
C ASP A 151 -10.29 -1.66 4.29
N ARG A 152 -11.04 -2.40 3.48
CA ARG A 152 -12.34 -2.98 3.78
C ARG A 152 -12.25 -4.47 3.56
N TYR A 153 -12.77 -5.27 4.47
CA TYR A 153 -12.82 -6.73 4.30
C TYR A 153 -14.06 -7.12 3.49
N GLY A 154 -13.96 -8.11 2.61
CA GLY A 154 -15.08 -8.69 1.85
C GLY A 154 -15.69 -7.81 0.76
N CYS A 155 -15.02 -6.71 0.37
CA CYS A 155 -15.47 -5.89 -0.74
C CYS A 155 -14.80 -6.32 -2.07
N PRO A 156 -15.43 -6.01 -3.22
CA PRO A 156 -14.85 -6.27 -4.53
C PRO A 156 -13.44 -5.66 -4.65
N ASP A 157 -12.51 -6.45 -5.19
CA ASP A 157 -11.13 -6.09 -5.46
C ASP A 157 -10.81 -6.62 -6.87
N SER A 158 -10.80 -5.72 -7.84
CA SER A 158 -10.76 -6.07 -9.27
C SER A 158 -9.38 -6.54 -9.74
N ASP A 159 -8.29 -6.13 -9.09
CA ASP A 159 -6.91 -6.46 -9.49
C ASP A 159 -6.12 -7.28 -8.45
N SER A 160 -6.78 -7.62 -7.34
CA SER A 160 -6.32 -8.55 -6.31
C SER A 160 -5.09 -8.05 -5.53
N ASP A 161 -4.92 -6.75 -5.37
CA ASP A 161 -3.85 -6.18 -4.55
C ASP A 161 -4.19 -6.11 -3.05
N GLY A 162 -5.46 -6.31 -2.72
CA GLY A 162 -6.00 -6.33 -1.38
C GLY A 162 -6.79 -5.07 -0.99
N TYR A 163 -6.76 -4.00 -1.79
CA TYR A 163 -7.59 -2.81 -1.58
C TYR A 163 -8.93 -2.95 -2.31
N SER A 164 -9.98 -2.43 -1.71
CA SER A 164 -11.32 -2.53 -2.27
C SER A 164 -11.58 -1.51 -3.37
N ASP A 165 -12.29 -1.92 -4.41
CA ASP A 165 -12.79 -1.04 -5.47
C ASP A 165 -13.64 0.10 -4.86
N PRO A 166 -13.58 1.31 -5.42
CA PRO A 166 -14.33 2.45 -4.93
C PRO A 166 -15.83 2.30 -5.23
N ASP A 167 -16.68 2.70 -4.28
CA ASP A 167 -18.13 2.72 -4.41
C ASP A 167 -18.76 4.07 -4.00
N GLU A 168 -20.10 4.12 -3.96
CA GLU A 168 -20.85 5.34 -3.63
C GLU A 168 -20.55 5.88 -2.21
N ASN A 169 -20.15 5.03 -1.27
CA ASN A 169 -19.93 5.35 0.14
C ASN A 169 -18.44 5.34 0.55
N TRP A 170 -17.60 4.63 -0.22
CA TRP A 170 -16.16 4.49 0.00
C TRP A 170 -15.41 4.84 -1.28
N THR A 171 -15.05 6.11 -1.41
CA THR A 171 -14.33 6.64 -2.56
C THR A 171 -12.81 6.48 -2.41
N SER A 172 -12.04 6.65 -3.49
CA SER A 172 -10.57 6.66 -3.46
C SER A 172 -9.99 7.64 -2.43
N VAL A 173 -10.64 8.80 -2.26
CA VAL A 173 -10.28 9.81 -1.25
C VAL A 173 -10.45 9.31 0.19
N GLN A 174 -11.32 8.33 0.42
CA GLN A 174 -11.54 7.71 1.73
C GLN A 174 -10.61 6.53 2.01
N GLY A 175 -9.83 6.10 1.01
CA GLY A 175 -8.89 4.98 1.11
C GLY A 175 -9.26 3.75 0.28
N ALA A 176 -10.30 3.82 -0.56
CA ALA A 176 -10.54 2.80 -1.58
C ALA A 176 -9.41 2.81 -2.62
N ASP A 177 -9.31 1.73 -3.37
CA ASP A 177 -8.38 1.62 -4.49
C ASP A 177 -8.64 2.74 -5.52
N ALA A 178 -7.61 3.56 -5.74
CA ALA A 178 -7.64 4.63 -6.72
C ALA A 178 -7.50 4.13 -8.16
N LEU A 179 -6.79 3.01 -8.40
CA LEU A 179 -6.64 2.40 -9.71
C LEU A 179 -7.03 0.91 -9.68
N PRO A 180 -8.34 0.58 -9.70
CA PRO A 180 -8.92 -0.79 -9.66
C PRO A 180 -8.52 -1.79 -10.76
N SER A 181 -7.53 -1.45 -11.57
CA SER A 181 -7.05 -2.27 -12.68
C SER A 181 -5.53 -2.44 -12.67
N ASP A 182 -4.84 -1.82 -11.73
CA ASP A 182 -3.40 -1.87 -11.56
C ASP A 182 -3.06 -2.17 -10.10
N GLY A 183 -2.98 -3.46 -9.78
CA GLY A 183 -2.72 -3.91 -8.41
C GLY A 183 -1.32 -3.60 -7.87
N THR A 184 -0.58 -2.75 -8.55
CA THR A 184 0.64 -2.14 -8.04
C THR A 184 0.42 -0.70 -7.56
N GLN A 185 -0.78 -0.14 -7.74
CA GLN A 185 -1.11 1.26 -7.54
C GLN A 185 -2.50 1.45 -6.92
N TRP A 186 -2.60 1.47 -5.59
CA TRP A 186 -3.88 1.62 -4.89
C TRP A 186 -4.16 3.02 -4.33
N VAL A 187 -3.18 3.93 -4.34
CA VAL A 187 -3.31 5.30 -3.80
C VAL A 187 -3.06 6.33 -4.89
N ASP A 188 -3.93 7.31 -4.99
CA ASP A 188 -3.77 8.51 -5.84
C ASP A 188 -4.11 9.74 -4.99
N GLY A 189 -3.08 10.43 -4.51
CA GLY A 189 -3.22 11.51 -3.55
C GLY A 189 -3.84 12.79 -4.11
N ASP A 190 -3.67 13.04 -5.40
CA ASP A 190 -4.13 14.27 -6.05
C ASP A 190 -5.19 14.07 -7.14
N GLY A 191 -5.50 12.82 -7.47
CA GLY A 191 -6.63 12.42 -8.31
C GLY A 191 -6.36 12.60 -9.80
N ASP A 192 -5.10 12.53 -10.23
CA ASP A 192 -4.72 12.70 -11.64
C ASP A 192 -4.70 11.40 -12.46
N GLY A 193 -4.89 10.25 -11.79
CA GLY A 193 -4.92 8.93 -12.40
C GLY A 193 -3.55 8.25 -12.48
N TYR A 194 -2.52 8.78 -11.82
CA TYR A 194 -1.25 8.11 -11.59
C TYR A 194 -1.11 7.76 -10.10
N GLY A 195 -0.74 6.51 -9.81
CA GLY A 195 -0.64 6.06 -8.43
C GLY A 195 0.65 6.48 -7.72
N ASP A 196 0.55 6.78 -6.44
CA ASP A 196 1.64 7.27 -5.59
C ASP A 196 2.68 6.20 -5.22
N ASN A 197 2.38 4.91 -5.46
CA ASN A 197 3.27 3.84 -5.04
C ASN A 197 4.51 3.82 -5.94
N ALA A 198 5.64 4.31 -5.41
CA ALA A 198 6.90 4.47 -6.15
C ALA A 198 7.48 3.17 -6.75
N LEU A 199 7.08 2.00 -6.24
CA LEU A 199 7.49 0.69 -6.77
C LEU A 199 6.51 0.09 -7.77
N GLY A 200 5.34 0.71 -7.95
CA GLY A 200 4.33 0.25 -8.89
C GLY A 200 4.63 0.67 -10.33
N ASN A 201 3.70 0.34 -11.21
CA ASN A 201 3.76 0.72 -12.61
C ASN A 201 3.47 2.22 -12.75
N ASN A 202 4.25 2.91 -13.58
CA ASN A 202 4.08 4.34 -13.89
C ASN A 202 3.78 5.22 -12.66
N PRO A 203 4.62 5.17 -11.62
CA PRO A 203 4.34 5.84 -10.37
C PRO A 203 4.37 7.35 -10.56
N ASP A 204 3.45 8.02 -9.88
CA ASP A 204 3.40 9.46 -9.83
C ASP A 204 4.70 10.03 -9.20
N LYS A 205 5.32 10.97 -9.92
CA LYS A 205 6.49 11.73 -9.46
C LYS A 205 6.10 12.97 -8.68
N CYS A 206 4.85 13.40 -8.76
CA CYS A 206 4.31 14.58 -8.12
C CYS A 206 3.04 14.31 -7.26
N PRO A 207 3.08 13.45 -6.21
CA PRO A 207 1.92 12.96 -5.40
C PRO A 207 0.95 13.96 -4.75
N THR A 208 1.15 15.25 -4.95
CA THR A 208 0.39 16.32 -4.29
C THR A 208 -0.12 17.36 -5.28
N LYS A 209 0.15 17.18 -6.56
CA LYS A 209 -0.11 18.12 -7.63
C LYS A 209 -0.48 17.38 -8.90
N ALA A 210 -1.79 17.31 -9.11
CA ALA A 210 -2.35 16.65 -10.27
C ALA A 210 -1.74 17.13 -11.59
N GLY A 211 -1.36 16.15 -12.41
CA GLY A 211 -0.64 16.36 -13.65
C GLY A 211 -0.99 15.35 -14.74
N THR A 212 -0.50 15.61 -15.95
CA THR A 212 -0.65 14.68 -17.09
C THR A 212 0.67 14.34 -17.76
N SER A 213 1.78 14.80 -17.19
CA SER A 213 3.11 14.54 -17.75
C SER A 213 3.36 13.04 -17.85
N THR A 214 4.16 12.64 -18.83
CA THR A 214 4.65 11.25 -18.99
C THR A 214 6.16 11.18 -18.90
N ARG A 215 6.84 12.30 -19.16
CA ARG A 215 8.29 12.39 -19.34
C ARG A 215 8.80 13.65 -18.67
N ALA A 216 10.04 13.61 -18.23
CA ALA A 216 10.76 14.77 -17.74
C ALA A 216 12.22 14.71 -18.18
N TRP A 217 12.81 15.89 -18.39
CA TRP A 217 14.24 16.02 -18.57
C TRP A 217 14.96 16.06 -17.22
N LEU A 218 15.99 15.22 -17.09
CA LEU A 218 16.96 15.31 -16.00
C LEU A 218 18.30 15.81 -16.57
N PRO A 219 18.76 17.01 -16.19
CA PRO A 219 20.09 17.49 -16.59
C PRO A 219 21.17 16.65 -15.90
N ASP A 220 22.19 16.23 -16.66
CA ASP A 220 23.33 15.50 -16.12
C ASP A 220 24.13 16.42 -15.17
N PRO A 221 24.33 16.03 -13.90
CA PRO A 221 25.08 16.84 -12.93
C PRO A 221 26.55 17.04 -13.32
N GLU A 222 27.13 16.16 -14.12
CA GLU A 222 28.50 16.27 -14.63
C GLU A 222 28.57 17.06 -15.96
N ASN A 223 27.48 17.05 -16.74
CA ASN A 223 27.40 17.76 -18.02
C ASN A 223 26.04 18.48 -18.22
N PRO A 224 25.92 19.76 -17.81
CA PRO A 224 24.66 20.50 -17.87
C PRO A 224 24.07 20.73 -19.26
N GLN A 225 24.81 20.40 -20.33
CA GLN A 225 24.32 20.45 -21.71
C GLN A 225 23.73 19.12 -22.20
N GLN A 226 23.79 18.09 -21.36
CA GLN A 226 23.28 16.77 -21.67
C GLN A 226 22.08 16.48 -20.78
N ASN A 227 20.90 16.39 -21.41
CA ASN A 227 19.68 16.02 -20.73
C ASN A 227 19.36 14.56 -21.02
N THR A 228 18.96 13.83 -19.99
CA THR A 228 18.46 12.45 -20.13
C THR A 228 16.96 12.44 -19.91
N GLU A 229 16.25 11.76 -20.80
CA GLU A 229 14.81 11.55 -20.68
C GLU A 229 14.55 10.53 -19.57
N LEU A 230 13.68 10.89 -18.63
CA LEU A 230 13.22 10.04 -17.54
C LEU A 230 11.69 9.95 -17.59
N ALA A 231 11.14 8.78 -17.28
CA ALA A 231 9.70 8.63 -17.08
C ALA A 231 9.26 9.45 -15.86
N SER A 232 8.34 10.40 -16.07
CA SER A 232 7.80 11.27 -15.04
C SER A 232 6.31 11.41 -15.24
N HIS A 233 5.58 10.47 -14.63
CA HIS A 233 4.13 10.44 -14.63
C HIS A 233 3.58 11.37 -13.54
N GLY A 234 2.41 11.99 -13.79
CA GLY A 234 1.62 12.75 -12.82
C GLY A 234 2.12 14.13 -12.41
N CYS A 235 3.08 14.72 -13.13
CA CYS A 235 3.47 16.11 -12.90
C CYS A 235 2.73 17.10 -13.82
N GLU A 236 2.68 18.37 -13.37
CA GLU A 236 2.06 19.48 -14.09
C GLU A 236 2.63 19.57 -15.53
N ASP A 237 1.72 19.60 -16.51
CA ASP A 237 1.96 19.66 -17.96
C ASP A 237 0.92 20.64 -18.54
N LYS A 238 1.31 21.90 -18.68
CA LYS A 238 0.36 23.00 -18.98
C LYS A 238 -0.10 23.01 -20.43
N ASP A 239 0.72 22.54 -21.36
CA ASP A 239 0.43 22.58 -22.79
C ASP A 239 0.04 21.22 -23.38
N GLY A 240 0.18 20.15 -22.59
CA GLY A 240 -0.31 18.81 -22.89
C GLY A 240 0.58 18.06 -23.88
N ASP A 241 1.85 18.43 -23.99
CA ASP A 241 2.81 17.76 -24.88
C ASP A 241 3.41 16.47 -24.26
N GLY A 242 3.11 16.23 -22.97
CA GLY A 242 3.52 15.08 -22.19
C GLY A 242 4.84 15.26 -21.45
N TRP A 243 5.45 16.44 -21.48
CA TRP A 243 6.60 16.80 -20.66
C TRP A 243 6.16 17.52 -19.38
N ALA A 244 6.90 17.31 -18.29
CA ALA A 244 6.63 18.00 -17.04
C ALA A 244 7.18 19.43 -17.11
N ASP A 245 6.34 20.43 -16.83
CA ASP A 245 6.70 21.86 -16.81
C ASP A 245 7.96 22.14 -15.98
N ALA A 246 8.12 21.42 -14.87
CA ALA A 246 9.25 21.58 -13.96
C ALA A 246 10.60 21.17 -14.58
N SER A 247 10.56 20.40 -15.67
CA SER A 247 11.72 19.95 -16.42
C SER A 247 11.97 20.77 -17.69
N GLU A 248 11.01 21.59 -18.08
CA GLU A 248 11.10 22.41 -19.28
C GLU A 248 11.84 23.73 -19.05
N SER A 249 12.33 24.29 -20.15
CA SER A 249 12.89 25.62 -20.12
C SER A 249 11.79 26.68 -19.95
N ASN A 250 12.12 27.80 -19.30
CA ASN A 250 11.15 28.85 -19.03
C ASN A 250 10.51 29.38 -20.33
N GLY A 251 9.18 29.28 -20.42
CA GLY A 251 8.41 29.81 -21.55
C GLY A 251 8.17 28.80 -22.67
N MET A 252 8.56 27.54 -22.47
CA MET A 252 8.28 26.45 -23.40
C MET A 252 6.81 25.99 -23.35
N ASP A 253 6.12 26.12 -22.20
CA ASP A 253 4.66 25.87 -22.05
C ASP A 253 3.76 26.70 -23.00
N ALA A 254 4.32 27.68 -23.71
CA ALA A 254 3.60 28.46 -24.73
C ALA A 254 3.57 27.76 -26.10
N PHE A 255 4.39 26.74 -26.30
CA PHE A 255 4.67 26.09 -27.56
C PHE A 255 4.74 24.56 -27.38
N PRO A 256 3.65 23.82 -27.65
CA PRO A 256 3.55 22.37 -27.42
C PRO A 256 4.55 21.46 -28.17
N ASP A 257 5.40 22.05 -29.02
CA ASP A 257 6.43 21.32 -29.76
C ASP A 257 7.84 21.64 -29.21
N GLU A 258 7.97 22.58 -28.28
CA GLU A 258 9.24 23.06 -27.70
C GLU A 258 9.26 22.71 -26.21
N HIS A 259 10.37 22.18 -25.71
CA HIS A 259 10.51 21.76 -24.30
C HIS A 259 11.87 22.13 -23.69
N LEU A 260 12.90 22.31 -24.52
CA LEU A 260 14.26 22.59 -24.08
C LEU A 260 14.82 23.81 -24.81
N ASP A 261 15.46 24.69 -24.06
CA ASP A 261 16.26 25.82 -24.54
C ASP A 261 17.66 25.67 -23.93
N LEU A 262 18.60 25.19 -24.75
CA LEU A 262 19.92 24.73 -24.31
C LEU A 262 20.90 25.88 -24.05
N ASP A 263 20.79 26.98 -24.80
CA ASP A 263 21.65 28.16 -24.64
C ASP A 263 20.97 29.33 -23.89
N ARG A 264 19.69 29.17 -23.54
CA ARG A 264 18.88 30.02 -22.66
C ARG A 264 18.58 31.39 -23.24
N ASP A 265 18.33 31.42 -24.54
CA ASP A 265 18.03 32.66 -25.25
C ASP A 265 16.53 32.94 -25.41
N GLY A 266 15.69 32.00 -24.95
CA GLY A 266 14.24 32.06 -24.95
C GLY A 266 13.59 31.48 -26.21
N VAL A 267 14.38 30.94 -27.14
CA VAL A 267 13.91 30.13 -28.27
C VAL A 267 14.20 28.67 -27.96
N GLY A 268 13.21 27.80 -28.09
CA GLY A 268 13.43 26.38 -27.85
C GLY A 268 14.24 25.74 -28.99
N ALA A 269 14.83 24.59 -28.71
CA ALA A 269 15.82 23.92 -29.54
C ALA A 269 15.28 23.44 -30.91
N ASN A 270 13.97 23.31 -31.11
CA ASN A 270 13.42 22.97 -32.42
C ASN A 270 13.13 24.20 -33.28
N SER A 271 12.97 25.38 -32.67
CA SER A 271 12.87 26.65 -33.40
C SER A 271 14.21 27.37 -33.55
N ASP A 272 15.17 27.11 -32.66
CA ASP A 272 16.49 27.70 -32.70
C ASP A 272 17.32 27.17 -33.88
N TYR A 273 18.07 28.06 -34.53
CA TYR A 273 19.00 27.68 -35.57
C TYR A 273 20.27 27.05 -34.99
N ASN A 274 20.70 27.45 -33.78
CA ASN A 274 21.87 26.89 -33.13
C ASN A 274 21.76 26.84 -31.61
N ASP A 275 21.29 25.70 -31.12
CA ASP A 275 21.08 25.35 -29.71
C ASP A 275 22.27 25.55 -28.75
N ASN A 276 23.46 25.90 -29.26
CA ASN A 276 24.66 26.10 -28.45
C ASN A 276 25.13 27.56 -28.39
N ASP A 277 24.52 28.48 -29.13
CA ASP A 277 24.94 29.88 -29.18
C ASP A 277 23.74 30.83 -29.21
N ALA A 278 23.42 31.35 -28.02
CA ALA A 278 22.28 32.24 -27.71
C ALA A 278 22.20 33.54 -28.53
N ARG A 279 23.16 33.78 -29.43
CA ARG A 279 23.18 34.92 -30.36
C ARG A 279 22.63 34.55 -31.73
N ILE A 280 22.43 33.26 -32.00
CA ILE A 280 22.14 32.69 -33.31
C ILE A 280 20.75 32.04 -33.29
N GLN A 281 19.72 32.83 -33.03
CA GLN A 281 18.32 32.36 -33.00
C GLN A 281 17.80 31.97 -34.38
N THR A 282 18.18 32.75 -35.38
CA THR A 282 17.65 32.61 -36.74
C THR A 282 18.76 32.35 -37.75
N GLU A 283 18.39 31.83 -38.92
CA GLU A 283 19.33 31.71 -40.04
C GLU A 283 19.94 33.08 -40.41
N GLN A 284 19.17 34.17 -40.24
CA GLN A 284 19.68 35.52 -40.45
C GLN A 284 20.80 35.86 -39.46
N ASP A 285 20.65 35.50 -38.19
CA ASP A 285 21.67 35.75 -37.15
C ASP A 285 22.93 34.92 -37.38
N HIS A 286 22.78 33.64 -37.75
CA HIS A 286 23.90 32.79 -38.16
C HIS A 286 24.71 33.44 -39.27
N CYS A 287 24.03 33.86 -40.33
CA CYS A 287 24.68 34.46 -41.50
C CYS A 287 25.28 35.84 -41.22
N ASN A 288 24.79 36.56 -40.22
CA ASN A 288 25.32 37.87 -39.80
C ASN A 288 26.52 37.74 -38.85
N LEU A 289 26.59 36.67 -38.07
CA LEU A 289 27.67 36.43 -37.10
C LEU A 289 28.81 35.60 -37.69
N ASP A 290 28.51 34.59 -38.53
CA ASP A 290 29.51 33.80 -39.24
C ASP A 290 29.82 34.39 -40.63
N PHE A 291 30.86 35.23 -40.69
CA PHE A 291 31.33 35.79 -41.94
C PHE A 291 32.01 34.78 -42.87
N THR A 292 32.36 33.59 -42.38
CA THR A 292 33.09 32.58 -43.16
C THR A 292 32.17 31.69 -43.97
N ASP A 293 30.90 31.62 -43.61
CA ASP A 293 29.89 30.89 -44.37
C ASP A 293 29.61 31.61 -45.70
N VAL A 294 30.03 31.03 -46.83
CA VAL A 294 29.84 31.60 -48.17
C VAL A 294 28.64 31.02 -48.91
N ARG A 295 27.75 30.28 -48.24
CA ARG A 295 26.53 29.73 -48.86
C ARG A 295 25.65 30.85 -49.45
N GLU A 296 24.93 30.53 -50.52
CA GLU A 296 24.06 31.46 -51.24
C GLU A 296 23.05 32.14 -50.31
N VAL A 297 22.53 31.40 -49.33
CA VAL A 297 21.55 31.89 -48.35
C VAL A 297 22.15 33.00 -47.48
N CYS A 298 23.36 32.79 -46.95
CA CYS A 298 24.06 33.82 -46.17
C CYS A 298 24.56 35.00 -46.99
N GLN A 299 24.83 34.83 -48.28
CA GLN A 299 25.09 35.97 -49.18
C GLN A 299 23.82 36.81 -49.40
N GLY A 300 22.66 36.15 -49.49
CA GLY A 300 21.35 36.80 -49.52
C GLY A 300 21.07 37.61 -48.27
N TRP A 301 21.12 36.99 -47.08
CA TRP A 301 20.85 37.66 -45.81
C TRP A 301 21.80 38.84 -45.52
N ARG A 302 23.05 38.79 -45.99
CA ARG A 302 24.00 39.92 -45.87
C ARG A 302 23.81 41.03 -46.91
N THR A 303 22.90 40.85 -47.86
CA THR A 303 22.58 41.86 -48.89
C THR A 303 21.32 42.62 -48.50
N PRO A 304 21.39 43.89 -48.05
CA PRO A 304 20.22 44.63 -47.54
C PRO A 304 19.06 44.73 -48.52
N ALA A 305 19.35 44.79 -49.83
CA ALA A 305 18.34 44.83 -50.88
C ALA A 305 17.56 43.52 -51.02
N TYR A 306 18.20 42.37 -50.79
CA TYR A 306 17.53 41.07 -50.81
C TYR A 306 16.68 40.85 -49.56
N VAL A 307 17.16 41.29 -48.39
CA VAL A 307 16.39 41.21 -47.13
C VAL A 307 15.09 42.02 -47.22
N GLN A 308 15.12 43.23 -47.80
CA GLN A 308 13.91 44.02 -48.05
C GLN A 308 12.95 43.32 -49.02
N TYR A 309 13.46 42.74 -50.10
CA TYR A 309 12.66 41.94 -51.03
C TYR A 309 11.99 40.75 -50.34
N VAL A 310 12.72 40.00 -49.52
CA VAL A 310 12.16 38.89 -48.74
C VAL A 310 11.08 39.40 -47.78
N ALA A 311 11.32 40.50 -47.07
CA ALA A 311 10.33 41.09 -46.17
C ALA A 311 9.05 41.54 -46.89
N ASP A 312 9.18 42.17 -48.06
CA ASP A 312 8.05 42.61 -48.88
C ASP A 312 7.24 41.43 -49.44
N GLN A 313 7.92 40.37 -49.87
CA GLN A 313 7.28 39.15 -50.38
C GLN A 313 6.57 38.38 -49.27
N THR A 314 7.20 38.23 -48.10
CA THR A 314 6.57 37.62 -46.93
C THR A 314 5.38 38.44 -46.46
N ALA A 315 5.45 39.78 -46.50
CA ALA A 315 4.31 40.66 -46.20
C ALA A 315 3.18 40.54 -47.24
N ALA A 316 3.50 40.19 -48.49
CA ALA A 316 2.55 39.87 -49.55
C ALA A 316 2.04 38.41 -49.52
N ASN A 317 2.51 37.60 -48.57
CA ASN A 317 2.21 36.17 -48.46
C ASN A 317 2.65 35.37 -49.72
N GLU A 318 3.69 35.84 -50.41
CA GLU A 318 4.31 35.22 -51.58
C GLU A 318 5.63 34.53 -51.18
N THR A 319 5.95 33.39 -51.79
CA THR A 319 7.21 32.69 -51.50
C THR A 319 8.38 33.39 -52.18
N PRO A 320 9.39 33.87 -51.42
CA PRO A 320 10.53 34.56 -52.00
C PRO A 320 11.38 33.61 -52.85
N MET A 321 11.77 34.08 -54.04
CA MET A 321 12.74 33.40 -54.90
C MET A 321 14.14 33.37 -54.25
N THR A 322 14.97 32.37 -54.56
CA THR A 322 16.33 32.23 -54.02
C THR A 322 17.25 33.38 -54.43
N PHE A 323 18.28 33.66 -53.63
CA PHE A 323 19.18 34.80 -53.86
C PHE A 323 19.83 34.80 -55.26
N SER A 324 20.24 33.67 -55.81
CA SER A 324 20.83 33.55 -57.15
C SER A 324 19.81 33.87 -58.26
N SER A 325 18.56 33.43 -58.08
CA SER A 325 17.47 33.73 -59.03
C SER A 325 17.01 35.19 -58.94
N TRP A 326 16.99 35.77 -57.74
CA TRP A 326 16.76 37.20 -57.53
C TRP A 326 17.88 38.06 -58.13
N ASN A 327 19.14 37.67 -57.92
CA ASN A 327 20.29 38.42 -58.42
C ASN A 327 20.37 38.41 -59.95
N THR A 328 19.81 37.39 -60.61
CA THR A 328 19.75 37.27 -62.07
C THR A 328 18.51 37.90 -62.70
N THR A 329 17.41 38.09 -61.96
CA THR A 329 16.15 38.68 -62.47
C THR A 329 16.20 40.21 -62.63
N GLY A 330 17.24 40.87 -62.08
CA GLY A 330 17.53 42.28 -62.36
C GLY A 330 16.80 43.30 -61.49
N ASP A 331 16.12 42.83 -60.43
CA ASP A 331 15.61 43.65 -59.33
C ASP A 331 16.71 44.01 -58.30
N SER A 332 17.93 43.47 -58.45
CA SER A 332 19.12 43.98 -57.76
C SER A 332 19.35 45.45 -58.12
N PRO A 333 19.61 46.36 -57.16
CA PRO A 333 19.95 47.73 -57.48
C PRO A 333 21.23 47.74 -58.33
N LYS A 334 21.09 48.09 -59.61
CA LYS A 334 22.22 48.27 -60.51
C LYS A 334 23.11 49.36 -59.92
N SER A 335 24.40 49.07 -59.75
CA SER A 335 25.40 50.10 -59.46
C SER A 335 25.59 50.99 -60.69
N SER A 336 24.64 51.89 -60.92
CA SER A 336 24.88 53.07 -61.73
C SER A 336 25.48 54.13 -60.83
N SER A 337 26.69 54.55 -61.19
CA SER A 337 27.34 55.74 -60.70
C SER A 337 26.45 56.98 -60.92
N GLU A 338 25.57 57.25 -59.96
CA GLU A 338 24.90 58.54 -59.83
C GLU A 338 24.98 58.93 -58.36
N GLU A 339 25.80 59.94 -58.07
CA GLU A 339 25.74 60.67 -56.81
C GLU A 339 24.31 61.17 -56.62
N THR A 340 23.55 60.53 -55.74
CA THR A 340 22.24 61.02 -55.32
C THR A 340 22.14 60.95 -53.81
N SER A 341 22.25 62.14 -53.23
CA SER A 341 21.93 62.52 -51.87
C SER A 341 20.58 61.94 -51.41
N TRP A 342 20.60 61.15 -50.34
CA TRP A 342 19.41 60.81 -49.55
C TRP A 342 19.71 60.83 -48.04
N TYR A 343 20.21 61.96 -47.54
CA TYR A 343 19.93 62.38 -46.16
C TYR A 343 19.14 63.68 -46.24
N GLN A 344 17.85 63.55 -46.57
CA GLN A 344 16.91 64.64 -46.38
C GLN A 344 15.55 64.04 -46.00
N SER A 345 15.51 63.42 -44.83
CA SER A 345 14.29 63.38 -44.03
C SER A 345 14.31 64.60 -43.12
N ASP A 346 13.28 65.43 -43.24
CA ASP A 346 13.04 66.67 -42.50
C ASP A 346 12.64 66.42 -41.03
N ALA A 347 13.26 65.42 -40.40
CA ALA A 347 12.94 64.95 -39.04
C ALA A 347 14.14 64.90 -38.08
N MET A 348 15.39 64.99 -38.59
CA MET A 348 16.59 65.00 -37.74
C MET A 348 17.19 66.40 -37.52
N GLY A 349 16.78 67.41 -38.28
CA GLY A 349 17.21 68.81 -38.08
C GLY A 349 16.58 69.46 -36.84
N ASP A 350 15.32 69.14 -36.54
CA ASP A 350 14.61 69.72 -35.39
C ASP A 350 14.92 69.02 -34.05
N ALA A 351 15.30 67.74 -34.08
CA ALA A 351 15.62 66.98 -32.86
C ALA A 351 16.93 67.46 -32.19
N LEU A 352 17.94 67.88 -32.97
CA LEU A 352 19.21 68.37 -32.42
C LEU A 352 19.11 69.81 -31.88
N LEU A 353 18.29 70.66 -32.52
CA LEU A 353 18.12 72.05 -32.08
C LEU A 353 17.21 72.15 -30.83
N TYR A 354 16.14 71.36 -30.75
CA TYR A 354 15.28 71.31 -29.56
C TYR A 354 15.85 70.44 -28.43
N GLY A 355 16.55 69.35 -28.76
CA GLY A 355 17.23 68.51 -27.77
C GLY A 355 18.34 69.26 -27.00
N GLY A 356 19.13 70.07 -27.69
CA GLY A 356 20.18 70.88 -27.05
C GLY A 356 19.67 71.96 -26.10
N ILE A 357 18.51 72.57 -26.40
CA ILE A 357 17.90 73.62 -25.56
C ILE A 357 17.25 73.01 -24.31
N ILE A 358 16.61 71.85 -24.43
CA ILE A 358 15.99 71.17 -23.28
C ILE A 358 17.05 70.60 -22.33
N PHE A 359 18.10 69.96 -22.87
CA PHE A 359 19.17 69.39 -22.04
C PHE A 359 20.05 70.46 -21.37
N GLY A 360 20.33 71.57 -22.08
CA GLY A 360 21.03 72.73 -21.53
C GLY A 360 20.20 73.51 -20.49
N GLY A 361 18.89 73.63 -20.69
CA GLY A 361 18.00 74.28 -19.72
C GLY A 361 17.83 73.47 -18.43
N LEU A 362 17.68 72.14 -18.56
CA LEU A 362 17.41 71.25 -17.42
C LEU A 362 18.64 71.10 -16.51
N THR A 363 19.84 71.09 -17.08
CA THR A 363 21.10 71.07 -16.30
C THR A 363 21.34 72.37 -15.51
N VAL A 364 21.01 73.53 -16.07
CA VAL A 364 21.09 74.82 -15.36
C VAL A 364 20.06 74.90 -14.23
N VAL A 365 18.85 74.38 -14.43
CA VAL A 365 17.80 74.34 -13.39
C VAL A 365 18.21 73.41 -12.23
N ILE A 366 18.80 72.25 -12.51
CA ILE A 366 19.30 71.34 -11.46
C ILE A 366 20.39 72.00 -10.61
N ILE A 367 21.31 72.75 -11.24
CA ILE A 367 22.37 73.48 -10.52
C ILE A 367 21.78 74.60 -9.64
N ILE A 368 20.77 75.33 -10.12
CA ILE A 368 20.09 76.38 -9.35
C ILE A 368 19.28 75.80 -8.18
N VAL A 369 18.58 74.68 -8.41
CA VAL A 369 17.81 73.99 -7.37
C VAL A 369 18.72 73.36 -6.31
N GLY A 370 19.86 72.79 -6.71
CA GLY A 370 20.90 72.30 -5.79
C GLY A 370 21.51 73.42 -4.93
N ALA A 371 21.73 74.60 -5.52
CA ALA A 371 22.23 75.77 -4.79
C ALA A 371 21.20 76.36 -3.79
N ILE A 372 19.90 76.23 -4.09
CA ILE A 372 18.82 76.66 -3.18
C ILE A 372 18.61 75.63 -2.05
N MET A 373 18.70 74.33 -2.33
CA MET A 373 18.58 73.29 -1.31
C MET A 373 19.78 73.23 -0.36
N SER A 374 20.99 73.57 -0.81
CA SER A 374 22.19 73.66 0.03
C SER A 374 22.12 74.72 1.14
N ARG A 375 21.18 75.68 1.08
CA ARG A 375 21.02 76.74 2.10
C ARG A 375 20.01 76.45 3.19
N ARG A 376 19.30 75.32 3.18
CA ARG A 376 18.40 74.94 4.28
C ARG A 376 19.14 74.06 5.29
N LYS A 377 19.51 74.68 6.41
CA LYS A 377 20.08 74.05 7.60
C LYS A 377 19.22 72.88 8.08
N THR A 378 19.93 71.82 8.45
CA THR A 378 19.53 70.59 9.09
C THR A 378 18.59 70.79 10.29
N ALA A 379 17.45 70.11 10.27
CA ALA A 379 16.68 69.76 11.45
C ALA A 379 16.70 68.24 11.58
N THR A 380 17.47 67.77 12.55
CA THR A 380 17.57 66.38 13.00
C THR A 380 16.20 65.87 13.44
N VAL A 381 15.76 64.76 12.85
CA VAL A 381 14.64 63.95 13.36
C VAL A 381 15.22 62.58 13.69
N SER A 382 15.42 62.33 14.98
CA SER A 382 15.69 60.99 15.51
C SER A 382 14.37 60.23 15.58
N LYS A 383 14.24 59.14 14.80
CA LYS A 383 13.25 58.10 15.05
C LYS A 383 13.97 56.91 15.65
N GLU A 384 13.63 56.63 16.90
CA GLU A 384 14.04 55.48 17.68
C GLU A 384 13.19 54.28 17.26
N TYR A 385 13.81 53.21 16.76
CA TYR A 385 13.21 51.89 16.65
C TYR A 385 14.09 50.94 17.45
N GLY A 386 13.51 50.36 18.50
CA GLY A 386 14.16 49.35 19.33
C GLY A 386 14.39 48.08 18.53
N GLY A 387 15.65 47.66 18.48
CA GLY A 387 16.11 46.39 17.95
C GLY A 387 17.56 46.22 18.38
N ALA A 388 17.85 45.13 19.10
CA ALA A 388 19.14 44.90 19.73
C ALA A 388 20.30 44.92 18.72
N LEU A 389 21.40 45.55 19.15
CA LEU A 389 22.68 45.60 18.45
C LEU A 389 23.26 44.19 18.26
N PRO A 390 23.98 43.96 17.15
CA PRO A 390 25.33 43.46 17.28
C PRO A 390 26.33 44.54 16.85
N THR A 391 27.41 44.60 17.61
CA THR A 391 28.50 45.57 17.54
C THR A 391 29.27 45.48 16.22
N SER A 392 29.89 46.60 15.85
CA SER A 392 30.68 46.87 14.65
C SER A 392 31.99 46.07 14.52
N ALA A 393 31.94 44.75 14.66
CA ALA A 393 33.06 43.84 14.40
C ALA A 393 32.85 42.96 13.15
N ALA A 394 31.70 43.05 12.48
CA ALA A 394 31.34 42.16 11.36
C ALA A 394 31.51 42.78 9.96
N MET A 395 32.03 44.00 9.85
CA MET A 395 32.21 44.66 8.54
C MET A 395 33.68 44.77 8.09
N ASP A 396 34.64 44.44 8.94
CA ASP A 396 36.06 44.41 8.58
C ASP A 396 36.61 42.99 8.32
N GLU A 397 35.81 41.92 8.48
CA GLU A 397 36.21 40.53 8.18
C GLU A 397 35.69 40.00 6.82
N ALA A 398 35.09 40.84 5.98
CA ALA A 398 34.64 40.44 4.63
C ALA A 398 35.66 40.77 3.52
N LEU A 399 36.86 41.27 3.87
CA LEU A 399 37.90 41.67 2.91
C LEU A 399 39.22 40.89 3.02
N GLU A 400 39.39 40.03 4.02
CA GLU A 400 40.52 39.10 4.11
C GLU A 400 39.98 37.69 4.24
N GLY A 401 39.93 36.99 3.10
CA GLY A 401 39.40 35.64 2.99
C GLY A 401 40.20 34.62 3.82
N THR A 402 39.80 34.42 5.07
CA THR A 402 40.11 33.25 5.89
C THR A 402 39.08 33.12 7.01
N ALA A 403 38.10 32.22 6.87
CA ALA A 403 37.35 31.71 8.01
C ALA A 403 36.89 30.27 7.71
N GLY A 404 37.84 29.34 7.89
CA GLY A 404 37.54 27.95 8.17
C GLY A 404 37.00 27.82 9.59
N SER A 405 35.98 27.00 9.74
CA SER A 405 35.37 26.58 10.99
C SER A 405 36.37 25.85 11.90
N SER A 406 36.57 26.37 13.10
CA SER A 406 37.09 25.65 14.28
C SER A 406 36.06 25.81 15.40
N ALA A 407 35.79 24.91 16.34
CA ALA A 407 36.09 23.49 16.59
C ALA A 407 35.50 23.23 18.00
N THR A 408 34.95 22.03 18.26
CA THR A 408 34.99 21.28 19.54
C THR A 408 34.06 20.07 19.40
N GLY A 409 34.46 18.81 19.52
CA GLY A 409 35.76 18.23 19.82
C GLY A 409 35.74 16.74 19.46
N GLY A 410 36.82 16.27 18.85
CA GLY A 410 37.09 14.85 18.63
C GLY A 410 37.96 14.30 19.76
N ILE A 411 37.66 13.06 20.16
CA ILE A 411 38.53 12.21 20.98
C ILE A 411 39.11 11.13 20.07
N ASP A 412 40.44 11.17 19.95
CA ASP A 412 41.41 10.10 19.74
C ASP A 412 41.07 8.92 18.81
N SER A 413 41.72 8.90 17.64
CA SER A 413 42.09 7.66 16.97
C SER A 413 43.60 7.63 16.76
N ASN A 414 44.30 6.86 17.60
CA ASN A 414 45.44 6.04 17.18
C ASN A 414 45.92 5.14 18.33
N SER A 415 45.72 3.83 18.16
CA SER A 415 46.65 2.75 18.52
C SER A 415 45.86 1.47 18.79
N LEU A 416 46.34 0.34 18.24
CA LEU A 416 45.80 -1.02 18.26
C LEU A 416 44.91 -1.31 17.07
N TRP A 417 45.50 -1.76 15.95
CA TRP A 417 45.47 -3.13 15.42
C TRP A 417 46.37 -3.13 14.17
N ASP A 418 47.69 -3.22 14.40
CA ASP A 418 48.56 -3.86 13.42
C ASP A 418 48.17 -5.35 13.47
N ASP A 419 47.62 -5.89 12.39
CA ASP A 419 47.83 -7.29 12.03
C ASP A 419 47.61 -7.47 10.52
N GLU A 420 48.61 -8.08 9.91
CA GLU A 420 48.80 -8.30 8.48
C GLU A 420 47.69 -9.19 7.88
N VAL A 421 47.02 -8.72 6.83
CA VAL A 421 46.25 -9.61 5.94
C VAL A 421 46.98 -9.70 4.60
N LYS A 422 47.60 -10.85 4.36
CA LYS A 422 48.19 -11.24 3.08
C LYS A 422 47.08 -11.48 2.04
N PRO A 423 47.25 -11.07 0.77
CA PRO A 423 46.36 -11.51 -0.30
C PRO A 423 46.60 -12.99 -0.60
N LEU A 424 45.52 -13.78 -0.61
CA LEU A 424 45.53 -15.16 -1.06
C LEU A 424 45.50 -15.22 -2.60
N GLU A 425 46.52 -15.89 -3.15
CA GLU A 425 46.61 -16.31 -4.54
C GLU A 425 45.49 -17.31 -4.86
N MET A 426 44.79 -17.09 -5.97
CA MET A 426 43.77 -18.00 -6.50
C MET A 426 44.43 -18.79 -7.63
N ASP A 427 44.84 -20.02 -7.30
CA ASP A 427 45.44 -20.95 -8.25
C ASP A 427 44.39 -21.44 -9.26
N GLN A 428 44.82 -21.45 -10.51
CA GLN A 428 44.17 -22.09 -11.65
C GLN A 428 44.34 -23.61 -11.56
N GLN A 429 43.28 -24.36 -11.83
CA GLN A 429 43.44 -25.64 -12.52
C GLN A 429 42.20 -25.98 -13.37
N GLU A 430 42.46 -26.10 -14.67
CA GLU A 430 41.60 -26.64 -15.71
C GLU A 430 41.34 -28.13 -15.50
N GLU A 431 40.15 -28.61 -15.92
CA GLU A 431 39.84 -29.92 -16.53
C GLU A 431 38.32 -29.91 -16.77
N ASP A 432 37.76 -29.84 -17.98
CA ASP A 432 37.81 -30.66 -19.21
C ASP A 432 36.45 -31.37 -19.43
N ALA A 433 35.94 -31.17 -20.65
CA ALA A 433 34.97 -31.92 -21.44
C ALA A 433 33.58 -32.34 -20.90
N GLY A 434 32.57 -32.03 -21.71
CA GLY A 434 31.59 -33.04 -22.12
C GLY A 434 30.12 -32.66 -21.94
N PHE A 435 29.60 -31.81 -22.83
CA PHE A 435 28.17 -31.60 -23.01
C PHE A 435 27.67 -32.57 -24.10
N GLU A 436 26.86 -33.56 -23.72
CA GLU A 436 26.03 -34.31 -24.66
C GLU A 436 24.54 -34.15 -24.30
N ASP A 437 23.80 -33.87 -25.36
CA ASP A 437 22.36 -33.71 -25.50
C ASP A 437 21.68 -35.08 -25.53
N GLU A 438 20.65 -35.31 -24.71
CA GLU A 438 19.58 -36.26 -25.05
C GLU A 438 18.24 -35.84 -24.40
N SER A 439 17.33 -35.42 -25.29
CA SER A 439 15.88 -35.49 -25.15
C SER A 439 15.38 -36.91 -24.88
N MET A 440 14.38 -37.10 -24.02
CA MET A 440 13.31 -38.07 -24.29
C MET A 440 12.05 -37.86 -23.44
N ASP A 441 10.93 -38.03 -24.15
CA ASP A 441 9.52 -37.92 -23.81
C ASP A 441 9.00 -38.58 -22.51
N GLN A 442 7.99 -37.93 -21.93
CA GLN A 442 6.95 -38.54 -21.10
C GLN A 442 5.77 -38.94 -22.00
N PRO A 443 5.08 -40.06 -21.72
CA PRO A 443 3.62 -39.95 -21.67
C PRO A 443 2.94 -40.74 -20.54
N SER A 444 1.91 -40.08 -20.00
CA SER A 444 0.61 -40.57 -19.52
C SER A 444 0.40 -42.08 -19.26
N SER A 445 -0.15 -42.41 -18.09
CA SER A 445 -1.51 -43.00 -17.98
C SER A 445 -1.91 -43.14 -16.52
N ALA A 446 -3.19 -42.88 -16.26
CA ALA A 446 -3.87 -43.14 -15.01
C ALA A 446 -4.17 -44.64 -14.79
N GLU A 447 -4.61 -44.90 -13.56
CA GLU A 447 -5.59 -45.92 -13.11
C GLU A 447 -5.10 -47.15 -12.31
N GLU A 448 -5.83 -47.32 -11.20
CA GLU A 448 -6.02 -48.47 -10.30
C GLU A 448 -4.89 -48.81 -9.31
N MET A 449 -5.18 -48.68 -8.00
CA MET A 449 -5.56 -49.83 -7.15
C MET A 449 -6.15 -49.34 -5.82
N PHE A 450 -7.35 -49.83 -5.53
CA PHE A 450 -8.04 -49.75 -4.24
C PHE A 450 -7.46 -50.76 -3.24
N SER A 451 -7.76 -50.47 -1.96
CA SER A 451 -8.08 -51.36 -0.84
C SER A 451 -6.97 -51.94 0.06
N GLU A 452 -7.21 -51.66 1.35
CA GLU A 452 -7.15 -52.55 2.52
C GLU A 452 -5.92 -52.49 3.45
N ASP A 453 -6.27 -52.17 4.71
CA ASP A 453 -5.72 -52.61 5.99
C ASP A 453 -4.56 -53.61 5.95
N GLU A 454 -3.52 -53.34 6.73
CA GLU A 454 -3.27 -54.15 7.94
C GLU A 454 -2.11 -53.60 8.77
N SER A 455 -2.41 -53.47 10.05
CA SER A 455 -1.51 -53.41 11.20
C SER A 455 -0.40 -54.48 11.16
N ILE A 456 0.86 -54.08 11.32
CA ILE A 456 1.89 -54.91 11.96
C ILE A 456 2.74 -54.05 12.89
N GLU A 457 2.36 -54.07 14.17
CA GLU A 457 3.35 -54.15 15.23
C GLU A 457 4.09 -55.48 15.09
N SER A 458 5.40 -55.43 14.84
CA SER A 458 6.40 -56.36 15.39
C SER A 458 7.71 -56.19 14.63
N ILE A 459 8.74 -55.70 15.33
CA ILE A 459 10.06 -56.34 15.51
C ILE A 459 11.09 -55.31 15.97
N ALA A 460 11.40 -55.32 17.27
CA ALA A 460 12.78 -55.38 17.80
C ALA A 460 12.80 -55.06 19.31
N SER A 461 12.49 -56.08 20.11
CA SER A 461 13.00 -56.18 21.48
C SER A 461 14.40 -56.78 21.43
N MET A 462 15.44 -55.96 21.58
CA MET A 462 16.74 -56.40 22.10
C MET A 462 17.43 -55.21 22.77
N GLY A 463 17.66 -55.35 24.07
CA GLY A 463 18.13 -54.28 24.93
C GLY A 463 19.63 -54.04 24.89
N THR A 464 20.00 -52.81 25.22
CA THR A 464 21.25 -52.42 25.88
C THR A 464 21.01 -51.12 26.65
N GLU A 465 21.46 -51.08 27.91
CA GLU A 465 21.40 -49.95 28.85
C GLU A 465 22.21 -48.72 28.38
N PRO A 466 21.98 -47.51 28.96
CA PRO A 466 22.26 -46.23 28.33
C PRO A 466 23.59 -45.58 28.74
N GLU A 467 24.16 -44.78 27.84
CA GLU A 467 25.13 -43.72 28.15
C GLU A 467 24.56 -42.37 27.65
N PRO A 468 24.92 -41.24 28.29
CA PRO A 468 24.03 -40.09 28.44
C PRO A 468 24.06 -39.16 27.22
N VAL A 469 22.87 -38.86 26.70
CA VAL A 469 22.69 -37.81 25.68
C VAL A 469 22.41 -36.49 26.39
N ALA A 470 23.10 -35.45 25.93
CA ALA A 470 23.01 -34.09 26.40
C ALA A 470 21.56 -33.55 26.36
N GLU A 471 21.19 -32.87 27.43
CA GLU A 471 19.96 -32.11 27.59
C GLU A 471 19.98 -30.92 26.62
N GLU A 472 19.25 -31.03 25.52
CA GLU A 472 18.93 -29.90 24.66
C GLU A 472 17.78 -29.13 25.32
N ALA A 473 18.08 -27.89 25.72
CA ALA A 473 17.18 -27.03 26.46
C ALA A 473 15.92 -26.74 25.62
N ALA A 474 14.75 -26.93 26.24
CA ALA A 474 13.48 -26.45 25.71
C ALA A 474 13.54 -24.93 25.44
N PRO A 475 12.96 -24.44 24.34
CA PRO A 475 12.83 -23.00 24.13
C PRO A 475 11.95 -22.42 25.23
N ALA A 476 12.43 -21.33 25.84
CA ALA A 476 11.68 -20.58 26.84
C ALA A 476 10.34 -20.10 26.24
N PRO A 477 9.24 -20.09 27.02
CA PRO A 477 7.97 -19.55 26.55
C PRO A 477 8.15 -18.06 26.23
N ALA A 478 7.75 -17.67 25.03
CA ALA A 478 7.61 -16.27 24.65
C ALA A 478 6.62 -15.60 25.62
N GLN A 479 7.01 -14.46 26.18
CA GLN A 479 6.12 -13.68 27.06
C GLN A 479 4.98 -13.11 26.21
N GLU A 480 3.76 -13.61 26.43
CA GLU A 480 2.52 -12.96 25.99
C GLU A 480 2.39 -11.59 26.65
N ALA A 481 2.06 -10.58 25.85
CA ALA A 481 1.75 -9.24 26.36
C ALA A 481 0.36 -9.25 27.02
N PRO A 482 0.19 -8.72 28.25
CA PRO A 482 -1.12 -8.59 28.86
C PRO A 482 -1.95 -7.52 28.13
N ALA A 483 -3.22 -7.82 27.88
CA ALA A 483 -4.16 -7.01 27.11
C ALA A 483 -4.52 -5.65 27.76
N GLU A 484 -4.18 -5.41 29.04
CA GLU A 484 -4.55 -4.19 29.74
C GLU A 484 -3.40 -3.62 30.59
N ALA A 485 -3.15 -2.32 30.47
CA ALA A 485 -2.12 -1.62 31.22
C ALA A 485 -2.44 -1.63 32.73
N PRO A 486 -1.46 -1.88 33.61
CA PRO A 486 -1.69 -1.85 35.05
C PRO A 486 -2.03 -0.43 35.54
N PRO A 487 -2.82 -0.30 36.64
CA PRO A 487 -3.26 0.99 37.14
C PRO A 487 -2.09 1.88 37.53
N LEU A 488 -2.17 3.17 37.18
CA LEU A 488 -1.11 4.15 37.43
C LEU A 488 -0.91 4.39 38.94
N PRO A 489 0.34 4.47 39.44
CA PRO A 489 0.61 4.85 40.82
C PRO A 489 0.22 6.31 41.06
N ALA A 490 -0.06 6.66 42.33
CA ALA A 490 -0.53 8.00 42.71
C ALA A 490 0.45 9.15 42.36
N SER A 491 1.71 8.84 42.07
CA SER A 491 2.75 9.77 41.63
C SER A 491 2.76 10.04 40.12
N GLY A 492 1.93 9.35 39.32
CA GLY A 492 1.99 9.39 37.85
C GLY A 492 3.08 8.47 37.27
N LEU A 493 3.25 8.50 35.94
CA LEU A 493 4.30 7.71 35.27
C LEU A 493 5.70 8.10 35.79
N PRO A 494 6.63 7.14 35.91
CA PRO A 494 8.02 7.42 36.24
C PRO A 494 8.67 8.42 35.26
N GLU A 495 9.60 9.25 35.75
CA GLU A 495 10.22 10.31 34.95
C GLU A 495 10.91 9.73 33.69
N GLY A 496 10.45 10.16 32.51
CA GLY A 496 10.96 9.71 31.22
C GLY A 496 10.24 8.50 30.60
N TRP A 497 9.18 7.97 31.24
CA TRP A 497 8.41 6.83 30.71
C TRP A 497 7.21 7.26 29.88
N THR A 498 6.98 6.54 28.77
CA THR A 498 5.81 6.70 27.90
C THR A 498 4.68 5.74 28.27
N MET A 499 3.46 6.02 27.82
CA MET A 499 2.28 5.18 28.05
C MET A 499 2.45 3.76 27.46
N ASP A 500 3.10 3.64 26.31
CA ASP A 500 3.31 2.34 25.69
C ASP A 500 4.42 1.53 26.38
N GLN A 501 5.45 2.20 26.91
CA GLN A 501 6.41 1.53 27.81
C GLN A 501 5.74 1.08 29.12
N TRP A 502 4.75 1.83 29.63
CA TRP A 502 4.01 1.45 30.83
C TRP A 502 3.09 0.23 30.58
N LYS A 503 2.47 0.13 29.40
CA LYS A 503 1.69 -1.06 29.01
C LYS A 503 2.52 -2.34 29.10
N TRP A 504 3.78 -2.29 28.65
CA TRP A 504 4.67 -3.45 28.62
C TRP A 504 5.37 -3.74 29.95
N TYR A 505 5.83 -2.70 30.66
CA TYR A 505 6.74 -2.86 31.81
C TYR A 505 6.16 -2.37 33.14
N GLY A 506 4.93 -1.84 33.16
CA GLY A 506 4.29 -1.29 34.36
C GLY A 506 4.05 -2.33 35.45
N HIS A 507 3.81 -3.60 35.08
CA HIS A 507 3.60 -4.69 36.05
C HIS A 507 4.87 -4.97 36.86
N GLU A 508 6.03 -4.98 36.20
CA GLU A 508 7.33 -5.21 36.87
C GLU A 508 7.72 -4.00 37.73
N TYR A 509 7.42 -2.78 37.27
CA TYR A 509 7.65 -1.57 38.04
C TYR A 509 6.84 -1.55 39.34
N LEU A 510 5.54 -1.87 39.29
CA LEU A 510 4.69 -1.96 40.47
C LEU A 510 5.11 -3.11 41.41
N ALA A 511 5.54 -4.25 40.89
CA ALA A 511 6.05 -5.35 41.72
C ALA A 511 7.30 -4.95 42.52
N LYS A 512 8.14 -4.07 41.95
CA LYS A 512 9.41 -3.63 42.55
C LYS A 512 9.28 -2.40 43.46
N TYR A 513 8.36 -1.49 43.16
CA TYR A 513 8.24 -0.18 43.83
C TYR A 513 6.84 0.10 44.43
N GLY A 514 5.83 -0.74 44.19
CA GLY A 514 4.43 -0.52 44.59
C GLY A 514 4.08 -0.84 46.06
N ASN A 515 5.08 -1.04 46.92
CA ASN A 515 4.89 -1.31 48.36
C ASN A 515 5.26 -0.12 49.26
N GLU A 516 5.38 1.10 48.72
CA GLU A 516 5.59 2.33 49.50
C GLU A 516 4.34 3.19 49.65
#